data_AF-A0A7J3M2L6-F1
#
_entry.id   AF-A0A7J3M2L6-F1
#
_cell.length_a   1.000
_cell.length_b   1.000
_cell.length_c   1.000
_cell.angle_alpha   90.00
_cell.angle_beta   90.00
_cell.angle_gamma   90.00
#
_symmetry.space_group_name_H-M   'P 1'
#
loop_
_entity.id
_entity.type
_entity.pdbx_description
1 polymer ?
#
loop_
_entity_poly.entity_id
_entity_poly.type
_entity_poly.pdbx_seq_one_letter_code
_entity_poly.pdbx_strand_id
1 'polypeptide(L)'
;MKERVLELLEIAKSRNWKPWELQSALRERCESIVSVGDDLSFTIKLNFEIPEWRIEKLKEIGKECKIYPFKRAFRFKSGFVAVEGKFVRLSKDLDIETLEFVLEILFAEQR
;
A
#
# COMPACT_ATOMS: atom_id res chain seq x y z
N MET A 1 9.18 -8.97 -3.26
CA MET A 1 8.47 -7.68 -3.03
C MET A 1 7.42 -7.79 -1.94
N LYS A 2 6.55 -8.82 -1.95
CA LYS A 2 5.55 -9.08 -0.89
C LYS A 2 6.13 -8.96 0.54
N GLU A 3 7.16 -9.72 0.86
CA GLU A 3 7.83 -9.70 2.18
C GLU A 3 8.33 -8.31 2.57
N ARG A 4 8.89 -7.57 1.61
CA ARG A 4 9.38 -6.21 1.83
C ARG A 4 8.24 -5.25 2.20
N VAL A 5 7.06 -5.39 1.59
CA VAL A 5 5.92 -4.54 1.94
C VAL A 5 5.37 -4.86 3.33
N LEU A 6 5.40 -6.13 3.75
CA LEU A 6 5.08 -6.54 5.12
C LEU A 6 6.03 -5.90 6.13
N GLU A 7 7.35 -5.97 5.89
CA GLU A 7 8.38 -5.33 6.74
C GLU A 7 8.14 -3.80 6.85
N LEU A 8 7.83 -3.14 5.73
CA LEU A 8 7.53 -1.70 5.72
C LEU A 8 6.30 -1.36 6.58
N LEU A 9 5.27 -2.20 6.56
CA LEU A 9 4.08 -2.00 7.40
C LEU A 9 4.40 -2.22 8.88
N GLU A 10 5.20 -3.22 9.22
CA GLU A 10 5.66 -3.46 10.59
C GLU A 10 6.46 -2.27 11.12
N ILE A 11 7.37 -1.71 10.32
CA ILE A 11 8.10 -0.49 10.66
C ILE A 11 7.12 0.67 10.90
N ALA A 12 6.14 0.87 10.01
CA ALA A 12 5.14 1.93 10.18
C ALA A 12 4.30 1.79 11.46
N LYS A 13 4.11 0.55 11.95
CA LYS A 13 3.38 0.24 13.19
C LYS A 13 4.24 0.20 14.45
N SER A 14 5.57 0.11 14.32
CA SER A 14 6.45 -0.22 15.45
C SER A 14 6.51 0.85 16.54
N ARG A 15 6.25 2.11 16.19
CA ARG A 15 6.23 3.25 17.11
C ARG A 15 5.39 4.40 16.56
N ASN A 16 5.21 5.43 17.38
CA ASN A 16 4.55 6.65 16.95
C ASN A 16 5.53 7.52 16.15
N TRP A 17 5.46 7.43 14.82
CA TRP A 17 6.34 8.15 13.93
C TRP A 17 5.83 9.55 13.61
N LYS A 18 6.76 10.47 13.34
CA LYS A 18 6.44 11.64 12.53
C LYS A 18 6.56 11.27 11.04
N PRO A 19 5.76 11.86 10.13
CA PRO A 19 5.74 11.46 8.72
C PRO A 19 7.11 11.47 8.03
N TRP A 20 7.94 12.48 8.30
CA TRP A 20 9.29 12.59 7.72
C TRP A 20 10.27 11.56 8.28
N GLU A 21 10.13 11.19 9.56
CA GLU A 21 10.94 10.15 10.19
C GLU A 21 10.59 8.79 9.60
N LEU A 22 9.29 8.50 9.45
CA LEU A 22 8.83 7.28 8.81
C LEU A 22 9.29 7.22 7.36
N GLN A 23 9.15 8.32 6.60
CA GLN A 23 9.62 8.37 5.22
C GLN A 23 11.10 8.04 5.09
N SER A 24 11.94 8.58 5.99
CA SER A 24 13.37 8.31 6.01
C SER A 24 13.64 6.84 6.31
N ALA A 25 13.03 6.29 7.36
CA ALA A 25 13.20 4.89 7.76
C ALA A 25 12.71 3.91 6.69
N LEU A 26 11.58 4.17 6.04
CA LEU A 26 11.07 3.31 4.97
C LEU A 26 11.97 3.36 3.73
N ARG A 27 12.55 4.53 3.40
CA ARG A 27 13.47 4.67 2.25
C ARG A 27 14.79 3.95 2.43
N GLU A 28 15.31 3.86 3.67
CA GLU A 28 16.49 3.04 3.98
C GLU A 28 16.27 1.55 3.66
N ARG A 29 15.02 1.08 3.72
CA ARG A 29 14.63 -0.31 3.44
C ARG A 29 14.14 -0.52 2.01
N CYS A 30 13.57 0.51 1.40
CA CYS A 30 12.96 0.43 0.08
C CYS A 30 13.02 1.78 -0.64
N GLU A 31 13.93 1.91 -1.61
CA GLU A 31 14.09 3.11 -2.43
C GLU A 31 12.84 3.44 -3.27
N SER A 32 11.96 2.45 -3.51
CA SER A 32 10.68 2.65 -4.19
C SER A 32 9.66 3.47 -3.40
N ILE A 33 9.95 3.86 -2.16
CA ILE A 33 9.08 4.70 -1.34
C ILE A 33 9.08 6.14 -1.87
N VAL A 34 7.92 6.54 -2.39
CA VAL A 34 7.70 7.85 -3.00
C VAL A 34 7.43 8.90 -1.93
N SER A 35 6.49 8.63 -1.05
CA SER A 35 6.00 9.60 -0.06
C SER A 35 5.34 8.91 1.13
N VAL A 36 5.33 9.58 2.27
CA VAL A 36 4.52 9.25 3.45
C VAL A 36 3.58 10.41 3.74
N GLY A 37 2.29 10.12 3.95
CA GLY A 37 1.28 11.11 4.32
C GLY A 37 1.25 11.38 5.82
N ASP A 38 0.53 12.43 6.23
CA ASP A 38 0.34 12.78 7.64
C ASP A 38 -0.42 11.69 8.43
N ASP A 39 -1.22 10.88 7.73
CA ASP A 39 -1.89 9.69 8.25
C ASP A 39 -0.97 8.47 8.36
N LEU A 40 0.34 8.65 8.12
CA LEU A 40 1.38 7.62 8.10
C LEU A 40 1.15 6.52 7.05
N SER A 41 0.20 6.73 6.12
CA SER A 41 0.12 5.91 4.93
C SER A 41 1.29 6.22 3.99
N PHE A 42 1.76 5.23 3.25
CA PHE A 42 2.96 5.39 2.41
C PHE A 42 2.71 4.89 0.99
N THR A 43 3.33 5.56 0.02
CA THR A 43 3.22 5.25 -1.40
C THR A 43 4.48 4.57 -1.89
N ILE A 44 4.31 3.41 -2.54
CA ILE A 44 5.36 2.63 -3.20
C ILE A 44 5.18 2.76 -4.71
N LYS A 45 6.28 2.99 -5.42
CA LYS A 45 6.36 2.88 -6.88
C LYS A 45 6.78 1.46 -7.28
N LEU A 46 5.88 0.78 -7.98
CA LEU A 46 6.13 -0.53 -8.58
C LEU A 46 6.93 -0.38 -9.90
N ASN A 47 7.62 -1.45 -10.28
CA ASN A 47 8.33 -1.53 -11.56
C ASN A 47 7.40 -1.86 -12.75
N PHE A 48 6.16 -2.28 -12.48
CA PHE A 48 5.12 -2.53 -13.47
C PHE A 48 3.88 -1.66 -13.22
N GLU A 49 3.04 -1.52 -14.25
CA GLU A 49 1.72 -0.91 -14.14
C GLU A 49 0.70 -1.94 -13.66
N ILE A 50 -0.15 -1.55 -12.71
CA ILE A 50 -1.15 -2.44 -12.13
C ILE A 50 -2.26 -2.64 -13.16
N PRO A 51 -2.43 -3.85 -13.73
CA PRO A 51 -3.45 -4.11 -14.73
C PRO A 51 -4.86 -4.02 -14.12
N GLU A 52 -5.84 -3.61 -14.93
CA GLU A 52 -7.23 -3.40 -14.48
C GLU A 52 -7.84 -4.65 -13.82
N TRP A 53 -7.49 -5.86 -14.28
CA TRP A 53 -8.00 -7.10 -13.68
C TRP A 53 -7.57 -7.28 -12.21
N ARG A 54 -6.43 -6.73 -11.79
CA ARG A 54 -6.02 -6.71 -10.37
C ARG A 54 -6.81 -5.67 -9.59
N ILE A 55 -7.14 -4.55 -10.21
CA ILE A 55 -7.96 -3.48 -9.62
C ILE A 55 -9.39 -3.99 -9.37
N GLU A 56 -9.97 -4.72 -10.33
CA GLU A 56 -11.28 -5.34 -10.15
C GLU A 56 -11.27 -6.38 -9.02
N LYS A 57 -10.22 -7.19 -8.87
CA LYS A 57 -10.07 -8.09 -7.71
C LYS A 57 -10.01 -7.33 -6.38
N LEU A 58 -9.33 -6.18 -6.32
CA LEU A 58 -9.32 -5.35 -5.10
C LEU A 58 -10.72 -4.81 -4.76
N LYS A 59 -11.55 -4.54 -5.77
CA LYS A 59 -12.93 -4.08 -5.63
C LYS A 59 -13.87 -5.17 -5.09
N GLU A 60 -13.57 -6.44 -5.35
CA GLU A 60 -14.34 -7.57 -4.81
C GLU A 60 -14.17 -7.72 -3.29
N ILE A 61 -12.99 -7.36 -2.76
CA ILE A 61 -12.67 -7.52 -1.33
C ILE A 61 -12.75 -6.21 -0.52
N GLY A 62 -12.70 -5.06 -1.17
CA GLY A 62 -12.68 -3.74 -0.52
C GLY A 62 -13.76 -2.80 -1.06
N LYS A 63 -14.24 -1.88 -0.21
CA LYS A 63 -15.25 -0.89 -0.61
C LYS A 63 -14.59 0.29 -1.31
N GLU A 64 -14.97 0.55 -2.56
CA GLU A 64 -14.46 1.71 -3.31
C GLU A 64 -14.72 3.02 -2.55
N CYS A 65 -13.70 3.86 -2.47
CA CYS A 65 -13.71 5.12 -1.73
C CYS A 65 -12.83 6.18 -2.41
N LYS A 66 -12.89 7.42 -1.92
CA LYS A 66 -12.08 8.53 -2.45
C LYS A 66 -10.91 8.82 -1.51
N ILE A 67 -9.68 8.68 -2.02
CA ILE A 67 -8.45 9.04 -1.32
C ILE A 67 -7.60 9.91 -2.26
N TYR A 68 -7.56 11.22 -2.04
CA TYR A 68 -6.77 12.13 -2.89
C TYR A 68 -5.25 11.87 -2.72
N PRO A 69 -4.45 11.94 -3.80
CA PRO A 69 -4.80 12.23 -5.20
C PRO A 69 -5.25 11.02 -6.04
N PHE A 70 -5.39 9.84 -5.43
CA PHE A 70 -5.65 8.59 -6.14
C PHE A 70 -7.09 8.48 -6.64
N LYS A 71 -7.26 8.07 -7.91
CA LYS A 71 -8.59 7.83 -8.49
C LYS A 71 -9.23 6.52 -8.04
N ARG A 72 -8.43 5.48 -7.77
CA ARG A 72 -8.90 4.17 -7.33
C ARG A 72 -8.41 3.91 -5.91
N ALA A 73 -9.33 3.83 -4.97
CA ALA A 73 -9.00 3.47 -3.60
C ALA A 73 -10.07 2.56 -3.01
N PHE A 74 -9.64 1.62 -2.18
CA PHE A 74 -10.45 0.58 -1.58
C PHE A 74 -10.23 0.60 -0.08
N ARG A 75 -11.33 0.77 0.67
CA ARG A 75 -11.34 0.76 2.12
C ARG A 75 -11.70 -0.63 2.61
N PHE A 76 -10.96 -1.08 3.62
CA PHE A 76 -11.17 -2.36 4.27
C PHE A 76 -11.68 -2.15 5.70
N LYS A 77 -11.83 -3.23 6.46
CA LYS A 77 -12.20 -3.17 7.88
C LYS A 77 -11.22 -2.28 8.66
N SER A 78 -9.94 -2.39 8.33
CA SER A 78 -8.88 -1.56 8.88
C SER A 78 -8.02 -1.01 7.74
N GLY A 79 -7.80 0.30 7.71
CA GLY A 79 -7.01 0.95 6.66
C GLY A 79 -7.64 0.97 5.26
N PHE A 80 -6.80 1.26 4.27
CA PHE A 80 -7.16 1.36 2.86
C PHE A 80 -5.95 1.06 1.98
N VAL A 81 -6.24 0.77 0.71
CA VAL A 81 -5.27 0.67 -0.37
C VAL A 81 -5.71 1.60 -1.49
N ALA A 82 -4.81 2.41 -2.03
CA ALA A 82 -5.08 3.21 -3.22
C ALA A 82 -4.07 2.88 -4.32
N VAL A 83 -4.53 2.85 -5.56
CA VAL A 83 -3.75 2.44 -6.72
C VAL A 83 -3.92 3.43 -7.87
N GLU A 84 -2.83 3.78 -8.54
CA GLU A 84 -2.88 4.59 -9.75
C GLU A 84 -1.63 4.32 -10.61
N GLY A 85 -1.83 3.75 -11.81
CA GLY A 85 -0.75 3.35 -12.70
C GLY A 85 0.23 2.39 -12.01
N LYS A 86 1.43 2.87 -11.68
CA LYS A 86 2.50 2.11 -11.00
C LYS A 86 2.57 2.37 -9.49
N PHE A 87 1.67 3.18 -8.95
CA PHE A 87 1.74 3.62 -7.55
C PHE A 87 0.73 2.88 -6.69
N VAL A 88 1.17 2.42 -5.53
CA VAL A 88 0.31 1.83 -4.50
C VAL A 88 0.51 2.61 -3.21
N ARG A 89 -0.57 3.16 -2.64
CA ARG A 89 -0.59 3.75 -1.31
C ARG A 89 -1.24 2.80 -0.32
N LEU A 90 -0.56 2.54 0.78
CA LEU A 90 -0.99 1.63 1.83
C LEU A 90 -1.18 2.40 3.12
N SER A 91 -2.34 2.23 3.75
CA SER A 91 -2.54 2.70 5.12
C SER A 91 -1.73 1.85 6.09
N LYS A 92 -1.09 2.48 7.08
CA LYS A 92 -0.44 1.75 8.18
C LYS A 92 -1.42 0.92 9.01
N ASP A 93 -2.71 1.20 8.93
CA ASP A 93 -3.73 0.57 9.75
C ASP A 93 -4.30 -0.72 9.14
N LEU A 94 -3.83 -1.14 7.95
CA LEU A 94 -4.21 -2.43 7.36
C LEU A 94 -3.85 -3.58 8.31
N ASP A 95 -4.79 -4.47 8.59
CA ASP A 95 -4.51 -5.74 9.26
C ASP A 95 -3.68 -6.67 8.37
N ILE A 96 -2.98 -7.62 9.00
CA ILE A 96 -2.02 -8.49 8.30
C ILE A 96 -2.72 -9.37 7.28
N GLU A 97 -3.87 -9.97 7.64
CA GLU A 97 -4.65 -10.81 6.73
C GLU A 97 -5.06 -10.05 5.47
N THR A 98 -5.65 -8.85 5.63
CA THR A 98 -6.02 -7.97 4.52
C THR A 98 -4.80 -7.60 3.68
N LEU A 99 -3.68 -7.25 4.32
CA LEU A 99 -2.45 -6.90 3.60
C LEU A 99 -1.95 -8.09 2.76
N GLU A 100 -1.93 -9.30 3.31
CA GLU A 100 -1.50 -10.50 2.58
C GLU A 100 -2.35 -10.74 1.33
N PHE A 101 -3.68 -10.68 1.44
CA PHE A 101 -4.58 -10.80 0.29
C PHE A 101 -4.35 -9.70 -0.75
N VAL A 102 -4.20 -8.45 -0.32
CA VAL A 102 -3.90 -7.33 -1.21
C VAL A 102 -2.58 -7.56 -1.93
N LEU A 103 -1.54 -7.99 -1.22
CA LEU A 103 -0.23 -8.25 -1.81
C LEU A 103 -0.25 -9.43 -2.77
N GLU A 104 -1.05 -10.47 -2.51
CA GLU A 104 -1.26 -11.55 -3.45
C GLU A 104 -1.91 -11.06 -4.73
N ILE A 105 -2.96 -10.24 -4.63
CA ILE A 105 -3.59 -9.65 -5.82
C ILE A 105 -2.58 -8.78 -6.58
N LEU A 106 -1.83 -7.94 -5.88
CA LEU A 106 -0.90 -6.99 -6.49
C LEU A 106 0.35 -7.64 -7.08
N PHE A 107 0.85 -8.74 -6.50
CA PHE A 107 2.13 -9.37 -6.86
C PHE A 107 2.02 -10.80 -7.39
N ALA A 108 0.82 -11.37 -7.54
CA ALA A 108 0.66 -12.69 -8.15
C ALA A 108 1.36 -12.74 -9.50
N GLU A 109 2.32 -13.66 -9.66
CA GLU A 109 2.98 -13.91 -10.94
C GLU A 109 1.92 -14.32 -11.97
N GLN A 110 2.07 -13.84 -13.21
CA GLN A 110 1.26 -14.36 -14.32
C GLN A 110 1.60 -15.84 -14.46
N ARG A 111 0.64 -16.72 -14.14
CA ARG A 111 0.61 -18.07 -14.67
C ARG A 111 0.07 -18.03 -16.09
#